data_AF-A0A0V0QQ35-F1
#
_entry.id   AF-A0A0V0QQ35-F1
#
_cell.length_a   1.000
_cell.length_b   1.000
_cell.length_c   1.000
_cell.angle_alpha   90.00
_cell.angle_beta   90.00
_cell.angle_gamma   90.00
#
_symmetry.space_group_name_H-M   'P 1'
#
loop_
_entity.id
_entity.type
_entity.pdbx_description
1 polymer ?
#
loop_
_entity_poly.entity_id
_entity_poly.type
_entity_poly.pdbx_seq_one_letter_code
_entity_poly.pdbx_strand_id
1 'polypeptide(L)'
;MSTQKNFIFTLNFINFINQKHFGLFKDINDILQNKNTPATIILKDINVLIETEQYYKRRYKLQEYPGKIKMLTEYYKFHNEIPRLFMLPISKVLNKYHDKKRRLDYLRITKMLKEEEKAKNPNYQENEQEDQIQESPLKEKKNKKNEEIPAELQNMLKVLEKSILAEQKRQEAKKLKENQIQAQNINLSNQLFQPL
;
A
#
# COMPACT_ATOMS: atom_id res chain seq x y z
N MET A 1 -12.16 59.79 -46.05
CA MET A 1 -12.03 58.34 -45.77
C MET A 1 -11.11 57.99 -44.59
N SER A 2 -10.38 58.94 -43.97
CA SER A 2 -9.48 58.67 -42.83
C SER A 2 -10.21 58.53 -41.47
N THR A 3 -11.27 59.32 -41.25
CA THR A 3 -12.01 59.39 -39.97
C THR A 3 -12.81 58.13 -39.63
N GLN A 4 -13.41 57.46 -40.62
CA GLN A 4 -14.16 56.22 -40.38
C GLN A 4 -13.26 55.03 -39.99
N LYS A 5 -12.04 54.96 -40.53
CA LYS A 5 -11.07 53.90 -40.16
C LYS A 5 -10.58 54.05 -38.73
N ASN A 6 -10.37 55.28 -38.27
CA ASN A 6 -10.00 55.56 -36.88
C ASN A 6 -11.12 55.22 -35.90
N PHE A 7 -12.38 55.48 -36.27
CA PHE A 7 -13.54 55.14 -35.43
C PHE A 7 -13.75 53.62 -35.30
N ILE A 8 -13.57 52.87 -36.38
CA ILE A 8 -13.66 51.40 -36.35
C ILE A 8 -12.52 50.81 -35.53
N PHE A 9 -11.30 51.36 -35.63
CA PHE A 9 -10.15 50.91 -34.84
C PHE A 9 -10.35 51.15 -33.34
N THR A 10 -10.83 52.33 -32.93
CA THR A 10 -11.09 52.63 -31.51
C THR A 10 -12.22 51.78 -30.95
N LEU A 11 -13.30 51.56 -31.73
CA LEU A 11 -14.41 50.70 -31.30
C LEU A 11 -13.97 49.23 -31.12
N ASN A 12 -13.14 48.71 -32.03
CA ASN A 12 -12.58 47.37 -31.91
C ASN A 12 -11.61 47.23 -30.72
N PHE A 13 -10.82 48.27 -30.45
CA PHE A 13 -9.93 48.29 -29.29
C PHE A 13 -10.70 48.31 -27.97
N ILE A 14 -11.77 49.12 -27.87
CA ILE A 14 -12.65 49.15 -26.71
C ILE A 14 -13.35 47.80 -26.51
N ASN A 15 -13.84 47.17 -27.58
CA ASN A 15 -14.46 45.84 -27.51
C ASN A 15 -13.47 44.77 -27.06
N PHE A 16 -12.21 44.81 -27.54
CA PHE A 16 -11.15 43.90 -27.12
C PHE A 16 -10.80 44.07 -25.64
N ILE A 17 -10.70 45.31 -25.17
CA ILE A 17 -10.51 45.64 -23.75
C ILE A 17 -11.66 45.05 -22.93
N ASN A 18 -12.90 45.34 -23.31
CA ASN A 18 -14.09 44.86 -22.60
C ASN A 18 -14.17 43.32 -22.54
N GLN A 19 -13.83 42.64 -23.63
CA GLN A 19 -13.77 41.17 -23.68
C GLN A 19 -12.73 40.60 -22.71
N LYS A 20 -11.54 41.22 -22.63
CA LYS A 20 -10.48 40.82 -21.69
C LYS A 20 -10.84 41.12 -20.24
N HIS A 21 -11.45 42.27 -19.97
CA HIS A 21 -11.91 42.63 -18.62
C HIS A 21 -12.97 41.66 -18.11
N PHE A 22 -13.93 41.27 -18.95
CA PHE A 22 -14.98 40.34 -18.54
C PHE A 22 -14.43 38.95 -18.15
N GLY A 23 -13.41 38.46 -18.88
CA GLY A 23 -12.72 37.22 -18.53
C GLY A 23 -11.98 37.32 -17.18
N LEU A 24 -11.26 38.42 -16.95
CA LEU A 24 -10.56 38.68 -15.69
C LEU A 24 -11.51 38.76 -14.49
N PHE A 25 -12.64 39.46 -14.62
CA PHE A 25 -13.63 39.56 -13.54
C PHE A 25 -14.29 38.21 -13.22
N LYS A 26 -14.49 37.36 -14.23
CA LYS A 26 -14.97 36.00 -14.02
C LYS A 26 -13.96 35.17 -13.22
N ASP A 27 -12.68 35.19 -13.61
CA ASP A 27 -11.63 34.44 -12.92
C ASP A 27 -11.45 34.91 -11.48
N ILE A 28 -11.48 36.23 -11.24
CA ILE A 28 -11.43 36.81 -9.89
C ILE A 28 -12.63 36.35 -9.05
N ASN A 29 -13.85 36.38 -9.61
CA ASN A 29 -15.04 35.94 -8.89
C ASN A 29 -15.01 34.44 -8.60
N ASP A 30 -14.51 33.63 -9.54
CA ASP A 30 -14.35 32.19 -9.36
C ASP A 30 -13.29 31.85 -8.30
N ILE A 31 -12.22 32.65 -8.20
CA ILE A 31 -11.21 32.59 -7.13
C ILE A 31 -11.84 32.94 -5.78
N LEU A 32 -12.58 34.06 -5.69
CA LEU A 32 -13.24 34.50 -4.46
C LEU A 32 -14.28 33.50 -3.96
N GLN A 33 -14.97 32.82 -4.89
CA GLN A 33 -15.93 31.76 -4.58
C GLN A 33 -15.27 30.39 -4.36
N ASN A 34 -13.95 30.29 -4.40
CA ASN A 34 -13.18 29.04 -4.24
C ASN A 34 -13.60 27.91 -5.20
N LYS A 35 -14.12 28.24 -6.39
CA LYS A 35 -14.49 27.24 -7.39
C LYS A 35 -13.26 26.54 -7.94
N ASN A 36 -13.41 25.27 -8.32
CA ASN A 36 -12.36 24.47 -8.95
C ASN A 36 -12.23 24.83 -10.43
N THR A 37 -11.67 26.01 -10.71
CA THR A 37 -11.32 26.47 -12.06
C THR A 37 -9.80 26.51 -12.22
N PRO A 38 -9.26 26.50 -13.46
CA PRO A 38 -7.82 26.53 -13.69
C PRO A 38 -7.11 27.72 -13.02
N ALA A 39 -7.70 28.92 -13.04
CA ALA A 39 -7.14 30.10 -12.39
C ALA A 39 -7.01 29.93 -10.87
N THR A 40 -8.03 29.37 -10.23
CA THR A 40 -8.01 29.09 -8.78
C THR A 40 -6.98 28.01 -8.42
N ILE A 41 -6.81 26.98 -9.26
CA ILE A 41 -5.80 25.94 -9.07
C ILE A 41 -4.40 26.55 -9.14
N ILE A 42 -4.11 27.36 -10.18
CA ILE A 42 -2.82 28.04 -10.34
C ILE A 42 -2.52 28.94 -9.13
N LEU A 43 -3.51 29.71 -8.66
CA LEU A 43 -3.34 30.55 -7.48
C LEU A 43 -3.02 29.73 -6.23
N LYS A 44 -3.73 28.61 -6.01
CA LYS A 44 -3.47 27.70 -4.89
C LYS A 44 -2.08 27.09 -4.98
N ASP A 45 -1.64 26.67 -6.16
CA ASP A 45 -0.28 26.14 -6.37
C ASP A 45 0.80 27.20 -6.08
N ILE A 46 0.60 28.44 -6.52
CA ILE A 46 1.50 29.55 -6.21
C ILE A 46 1.55 29.82 -4.71
N ASN A 47 0.39 29.83 -4.04
CA ASN A 47 0.34 30.02 -2.59
C ASN A 47 1.08 28.90 -1.86
N VAL A 48 0.91 27.65 -2.27
CA VAL A 48 1.66 26.50 -1.73
C VAL A 48 3.17 26.62 -1.96
N LEU A 49 3.60 27.14 -3.12
CA LEU A 49 5.02 27.35 -3.41
C LEU A 49 5.65 28.48 -2.57
N ILE A 50 4.86 29.50 -2.23
CA ILE A 50 5.29 30.64 -1.42
C ILE A 50 5.27 30.28 0.07
N GLU A 51 4.32 29.43 0.49
CA GLU A 51 4.13 29.03 1.88
C GLU A 51 5.37 28.31 2.42
N THR A 52 6.09 28.97 3.31
CA THR A 52 7.33 28.49 3.90
C THR A 52 7.12 27.43 4.98
N GLU A 53 5.87 27.19 5.40
CA GLU A 53 5.54 26.18 6.41
C GLU A 53 5.33 24.78 5.82
N GLN A 54 4.90 24.66 4.56
CA GLN A 54 4.70 23.37 3.88
C GLN A 54 5.99 22.76 3.31
N TYR A 55 7.15 23.01 3.94
CA TYR A 55 8.34 22.19 3.69
C TYR A 55 8.19 20.82 4.36
N TYR A 56 7.38 19.94 3.76
CA TYR A 56 7.54 18.48 3.96
C TYR A 56 8.88 17.96 3.41
N LYS A 57 9.80 18.83 2.96
CA LYS A 57 11.17 18.49 2.59
C LYS A 57 12.15 19.52 3.14
N ARG A 58 12.87 19.14 4.20
CA ARG A 58 14.18 19.72 4.49
C ARG A 58 15.01 19.68 3.21
N ARG A 59 15.42 20.86 2.72
CA ARG A 59 16.35 20.95 1.58
C ARG A 59 17.73 20.52 2.08
N TYR A 60 18.28 19.48 1.46
CA TYR A 60 19.64 19.02 1.75
C TYR A 60 20.62 19.79 0.87
N LYS A 61 21.82 20.07 1.38
CA LYS A 61 22.91 20.59 0.54
C LYS A 61 23.42 19.49 -0.38
N LEU A 62 23.98 19.85 -1.55
CA LEU A 62 24.46 18.89 -2.54
C LEU A 62 25.42 17.83 -1.95
N GLN A 63 26.24 18.25 -0.98
CA GLN A 63 27.21 17.40 -0.27
C GLN A 63 26.56 16.36 0.66
N GLU A 64 25.34 16.63 1.15
CA GLU A 64 24.62 15.73 2.07
C GLU A 64 23.84 14.65 1.31
N TYR A 65 23.53 14.87 0.03
CA TYR A 65 22.72 13.97 -0.79
C TYR A 65 23.25 12.54 -0.83
N PRO A 66 24.55 12.28 -1.09
CA PRO A 66 25.06 10.91 -1.16
C PRO A 66 24.80 10.12 0.13
N GLY A 67 25.02 10.75 1.30
CA GLY A 67 24.75 10.13 2.61
C GLY A 67 23.26 9.87 2.83
N LYS A 68 22.39 10.82 2.45
CA LYS A 68 20.94 10.65 2.57
C LYS A 68 20.38 9.57 1.65
N ILE A 69 20.87 9.50 0.42
CA ILE A 69 20.50 8.44 -0.52
C ILE A 69 20.95 7.08 0.01
N LYS A 70 22.17 6.97 0.56
CA LYS A 70 22.64 5.72 1.17
C LYS A 70 21.74 5.27 2.33
N MET A 71 21.43 6.17 3.27
CA MET A 71 20.51 5.88 4.38
C MET A 71 19.12 5.46 3.88
N LEU A 72 18.60 6.13 2.84
CA LEU A 72 17.31 5.81 2.26
C LEU A 72 17.32 4.41 1.61
N THR A 73 18.38 4.06 0.90
CA THR A 73 18.57 2.73 0.30
C THR A 73 18.65 1.64 1.37
N GLU A 74 19.41 1.86 2.44
CA GLU A 74 19.48 0.94 3.57
C GLU A 74 18.13 0.77 4.26
N TYR A 75 17.40 1.86 4.47
CA TYR A 75 16.05 1.82 5.02
C TYR A 75 15.12 0.95 4.16
N TYR A 76 15.06 1.20 2.86
CA TYR A 76 14.18 0.45 1.97
C TYR A 76 14.59 -1.00 1.76
N LYS A 77 15.88 -1.35 1.88
CA LYS A 77 16.34 -2.74 1.86
C LYS A 77 15.56 -3.64 2.84
N PHE A 78 15.21 -3.09 4.00
CA PHE A 78 14.47 -3.80 5.05
C PHE A 78 12.97 -3.46 5.10
N HIS A 79 12.53 -2.46 4.33
CA HIS A 79 11.16 -1.94 4.33
C HIS A 79 10.52 -1.98 2.93
N ASN A 80 10.70 -3.08 2.21
CA ASN A 80 10.12 -3.29 0.87
C ASN A 80 8.59 -3.34 0.88
N GLU A 81 7.97 -3.61 2.03
CA GLU A 81 6.53 -3.85 2.16
C GLU A 81 5.74 -2.65 2.73
N ILE A 82 6.31 -1.43 2.71
CA ILE A 82 5.55 -0.26 3.12
C ILE A 82 4.45 0.01 2.09
N PRO A 83 3.17 0.08 2.50
CA PRO A 83 2.08 0.48 1.63
C PRO A 83 2.37 1.83 0.98
N ARG A 84 2.52 1.86 -0.34
CA ARG A 84 2.55 3.11 -1.13
C ARG A 84 1.15 3.68 -1.36
N LEU A 85 0.24 3.40 -0.42
CA LEU A 85 -1.17 3.75 -0.46
C LEU A 85 -1.44 4.71 0.68
N PHE A 86 -1.84 5.93 0.33
CA PHE A 86 -2.16 6.99 1.29
C PHE A 86 -3.63 6.95 1.76
N MET A 87 -4.38 5.92 1.37
CA MET A 87 -5.75 5.72 1.82
C MET A 87 -5.75 5.09 3.22
N LEU A 88 -6.03 5.92 4.23
CA LEU A 88 -6.04 5.58 5.66
C LEU A 88 -6.71 4.23 6.02
N PRO A 89 -7.90 3.87 5.49
CA PRO A 89 -8.54 2.61 5.85
C PRO A 89 -7.75 1.39 5.34
N ILE A 90 -7.25 1.46 4.11
CA ILE A 90 -6.54 0.37 3.44
C ILE A 90 -5.13 0.24 4.02
N SER A 91 -4.46 1.36 4.27
CA SER A 91 -3.09 1.36 4.83
C SER A 91 -3.05 0.74 6.22
N LYS A 92 -4.07 0.94 7.07
CA LYS A 92 -4.17 0.30 8.39
C LYS A 92 -4.23 -1.22 8.31
N VAL A 93 -5.08 -1.76 7.43
CA VAL A 93 -5.22 -3.21 7.25
C VAL A 93 -3.93 -3.81 6.71
N LEU A 94 -3.34 -3.17 5.71
CA LEU A 94 -2.13 -3.65 5.06
C LEU A 94 -0.91 -3.59 6.01
N ASN A 95 -0.78 -2.52 6.79
CA ASN A 95 0.24 -2.42 7.85
C ASN A 95 0.13 -3.56 8.86
N LYS A 96 -1.08 -3.86 9.35
CA LYS A 96 -1.32 -4.96 10.30
C LYS A 96 -0.91 -6.32 9.73
N TYR A 97 -1.17 -6.55 8.44
CA TYR A 97 -0.72 -7.76 7.74
C TYR A 97 0.81 -7.83 7.68
N HIS A 98 1.48 -6.76 7.25
CA HIS A 98 2.94 -6.73 7.12
C HIS A 98 3.67 -6.80 8.46
N ASP A 99 3.13 -6.21 9.53
CA ASP A 99 3.66 -6.36 10.90
C ASP A 99 3.61 -7.82 11.35
N LYS A 100 2.48 -8.51 11.11
CA LYS A 100 2.33 -9.93 11.43
C LYS A 100 3.31 -10.78 10.65
N LYS A 101 3.49 -10.50 9.35
CA LYS A 101 4.45 -11.21 8.50
C LYS A 101 5.89 -10.99 8.99
N ARG A 102 6.30 -9.74 9.23
CA ARG A 102 7.63 -9.41 9.79
C ARG A 102 7.91 -10.13 11.11
N ARG A 103 6.91 -10.24 11.99
CA ARG A 103 7.04 -10.99 13.25
C ARG A 103 7.31 -12.47 13.01
N LEU A 104 6.61 -13.11 12.07
CA LEU A 104 6.83 -14.52 11.75
C LEU A 104 8.21 -14.74 11.13
N ASP A 105 8.64 -13.86 10.24
CA ASP A 105 9.96 -13.93 9.61
C ASP A 105 11.06 -13.76 10.65
N TYR A 106 10.91 -12.81 11.59
CA TYR A 106 11.84 -12.66 12.71
C TYR A 106 11.94 -13.93 13.54
N LEU A 107 10.82 -14.49 13.99
CA LEU A 107 10.80 -15.74 14.77
C LEU A 107 11.49 -16.90 14.02
N ARG A 108 11.26 -16.98 12.71
CA ARG A 108 11.88 -17.99 11.85
C ARG A 108 13.40 -17.84 11.78
N ILE A 109 13.88 -16.63 11.53
CA ILE A 109 15.31 -16.33 11.44
C ILE A 109 15.99 -16.55 12.79
N THR A 110 15.40 -16.07 13.88
CA THR A 110 15.91 -16.26 15.24
C THR A 110 16.02 -17.74 15.59
N LYS A 111 15.02 -18.55 15.23
CA LYS A 111 15.07 -20.01 15.44
C LYS A 111 16.21 -20.67 14.66
N MET A 112 16.37 -20.32 13.37
CA MET A 112 17.47 -20.83 12.55
C MET A 112 18.84 -20.47 13.14
N LEU A 113 19.05 -19.23 13.57
CA LEU A 113 20.29 -18.79 14.19
C LEU A 113 20.59 -19.53 15.51
N LYS A 114 19.59 -19.71 16.37
CA LYS A 114 19.73 -20.48 17.61
C LYS A 114 20.09 -21.95 17.34
N GLU A 115 19.49 -22.57 16.33
CA GLU A 115 19.82 -23.94 15.92
C GLU A 115 21.26 -24.05 15.40
N GLU A 116 21.72 -23.08 14.60
CA GLU A 116 23.11 -23.01 14.13
C GLU A 116 24.12 -22.81 15.28
N GLU A 117 23.79 -21.97 16.27
CA GLU A 117 24.64 -21.75 17.44
C GLU A 117 24.73 -23.00 18.33
N LYS A 118 23.60 -23.68 18.57
CA LYS A 118 23.56 -24.96 19.28
C LYS A 118 24.38 -26.04 18.56
N ALA A 119 24.34 -26.08 17.23
CA ALA A 119 25.13 -27.02 16.44
C ALA A 119 26.64 -26.74 16.51
N LYS A 120 27.05 -25.48 16.68
CA LYS A 120 28.46 -25.07 16.79
C LYS A 120 29.01 -25.14 18.21
N ASN A 121 28.18 -25.00 19.23
CA ASN A 121 28.58 -24.99 20.64
C ASN A 121 27.75 -25.98 21.47
N PRO A 122 28.30 -27.16 21.84
CA PRO A 122 27.56 -28.18 22.58
C PRO A 122 27.22 -27.79 24.04
N ASN A 123 27.73 -26.66 24.53
CA ASN A 123 27.46 -26.13 25.88
C ASN A 123 26.54 -24.89 25.87
N TYR A 124 25.78 -24.68 24.78
CA TYR A 124 24.86 -23.54 24.65
C TYR A 124 23.71 -23.65 25.67
N GLN A 125 23.64 -22.70 26.61
CA GLN A 125 22.53 -22.57 27.53
C GLN A 125 21.53 -21.55 27.00
N GLU A 126 20.27 -21.96 26.89
CA GLU A 126 19.20 -21.14 26.34
C GLU A 126 18.75 -20.12 27.39
N ASN A 127 19.07 -18.84 27.19
CA ASN A 127 18.51 -17.77 28.01
C ASN A 127 17.09 -17.47 27.52
N GLU A 128 16.06 -17.88 28.28
CA GLU A 128 14.63 -17.74 27.93
C GLU A 128 14.09 -16.29 27.93
N GLN A 129 14.96 -15.27 28.05
CA GLN A 129 14.51 -13.90 28.34
C GLN A 129 14.23 -13.01 27.12
N GLU A 130 14.48 -13.45 25.88
CA GLU A 130 14.49 -12.54 24.72
C GLU A 130 13.17 -12.40 23.92
N ASP A 131 12.10 -13.13 24.26
CA ASP A 131 10.85 -13.04 23.48
C ASP A 131 9.93 -11.85 23.83
N GLN A 132 10.43 -10.88 24.60
CA GLN A 132 9.80 -9.56 24.74
C GLN A 132 10.38 -8.58 23.72
N ILE A 133 10.04 -8.79 22.44
CA ILE A 133 10.25 -7.76 21.42
C ILE A 133 9.45 -6.52 21.86
N GLN A 134 10.17 -5.48 22.25
CA GLN A 134 9.62 -4.20 22.71
C GLN A 134 8.57 -3.69 21.72
N GLU A 135 7.34 -3.56 22.20
CA GLU A 135 6.29 -2.80 21.52
C GLU A 135 6.84 -1.39 21.23
N SER A 136 6.93 -1.00 19.96
CA SER A 136 7.09 0.41 19.58
C SER A 136 6.07 1.24 20.36
N PRO A 137 6.41 2.44 20.89
CA PRO A 137 5.55 3.20 21.77
C PRO A 137 4.40 3.88 21.01
N LEU A 138 3.43 3.10 20.56
CA LEU A 138 2.08 3.55 20.29
C LEU A 138 1.18 2.83 21.27
N LYS A 139 1.15 3.34 22.50
CA LYS A 139 0.14 3.01 23.51
C LYS A 139 -1.23 3.44 22.99
N GLU A 140 -1.82 2.64 22.11
CA GLU A 140 -3.27 2.56 22.02
C GLU A 140 -3.73 1.96 23.34
N LYS A 141 -4.33 2.81 24.19
CA LYS A 141 -5.04 2.41 25.40
C LYS A 141 -5.95 1.24 25.04
N LYS A 142 -5.57 0.03 25.42
CA LYS A 142 -6.44 -1.14 25.43
C LYS A 142 -7.54 -0.90 26.46
N ASN A 143 -8.56 -0.14 26.05
CA ASN A 143 -9.88 -0.31 26.62
C ASN A 143 -10.32 -1.73 26.23
N LYS A 144 -10.20 -2.65 27.17
CA LYS A 144 -10.93 -3.92 27.16
C LYS A 144 -12.42 -3.60 27.20
N LYS A 145 -13.00 -3.24 26.06
CA LYS A 145 -14.40 -3.52 25.81
C LYS A 145 -14.40 -4.84 25.07
N ASN A 146 -15.03 -5.84 25.66
CA ASN A 146 -15.44 -7.04 24.93
C ASN A 146 -16.38 -6.56 23.83
N GLU A 147 -15.83 -6.26 22.65
CA GLU A 147 -16.61 -6.12 21.44
C GLU A 147 -17.04 -7.53 21.07
N GLU A 148 -18.23 -7.89 21.55
CA GLU A 148 -18.98 -9.03 21.04
C GLU A 148 -19.04 -8.87 19.52
N ILE A 149 -18.36 -9.78 18.83
CA ILE A 149 -18.38 -9.84 17.37
C ILE A 149 -19.86 -9.88 16.95
N PRO A 150 -20.36 -8.93 16.15
CA PRO A 150 -21.75 -8.92 15.71
C PRO A 150 -22.14 -10.30 15.18
N ALA A 151 -23.28 -10.83 15.60
CA ALA A 151 -23.69 -12.20 15.30
C ALA A 151 -23.66 -12.52 13.79
N GLU A 152 -23.87 -11.50 12.96
CA GLU A 152 -23.75 -11.57 11.49
C GLU A 152 -22.33 -11.90 11.01
N LEU A 153 -21.29 -11.34 11.63
CA LEU A 153 -19.89 -11.65 11.31
C LEU A 153 -19.50 -13.06 11.77
N GLN A 154 -20.01 -13.53 12.91
CA GLN A 154 -19.81 -14.93 13.33
C GLN A 154 -20.47 -15.92 12.39
N ASN A 155 -21.65 -15.60 11.87
CA ASN A 155 -22.36 -16.45 10.92
C ASN A 155 -21.63 -16.49 9.57
N MET A 156 -21.10 -15.37 9.09
CA MET A 156 -20.29 -15.35 7.87
C MET A 156 -18.99 -16.14 8.00
N LEU A 157 -18.31 -16.08 9.15
CA LEU A 157 -17.11 -16.88 9.42
C LEU A 157 -17.42 -18.38 9.37
N LYS A 158 -18.52 -18.82 10.00
CA LYS A 158 -18.95 -20.22 9.95
C LYS A 158 -19.30 -20.70 8.54
N VAL A 159 -19.88 -19.83 7.70
CA VAL A 159 -20.17 -20.14 6.30
C VAL A 159 -18.87 -20.30 5.50
N LEU A 160 -17.90 -19.39 5.70
CA LEU A 160 -16.60 -19.44 5.03
C LEU A 160 -15.78 -20.67 5.44
N GLU A 161 -15.77 -21.04 6.72
CA GLU A 161 -15.09 -22.25 7.20
C GLU A 161 -15.68 -23.51 6.55
N LYS A 162 -17.02 -23.58 6.42
CA LYS A 162 -17.70 -24.68 5.74
C LYS A 162 -17.37 -24.74 4.25
N SER A 163 -17.28 -23.60 3.56
CA SER A 163 -16.94 -23.59 2.14
C SER A 163 -15.49 -24.02 1.89
N ILE A 164 -14.55 -23.57 2.73
CA ILE A 164 -13.14 -23.96 2.64
C ILE A 164 -12.99 -25.47 2.86
N LEU A 165 -13.66 -26.03 3.88
CA LEU A 165 -13.60 -27.46 4.16
C LEU A 165 -14.23 -28.31 3.04
N ALA A 166 -15.34 -27.84 2.45
CA ALA A 166 -15.97 -28.51 1.32
C ALA A 166 -15.07 -28.51 0.07
N GLU A 167 -14.36 -27.42 -0.17
CA GLU A 167 -13.44 -27.29 -1.30
C GLU A 167 -12.19 -28.17 -1.14
N GLN A 168 -11.64 -28.25 0.07
CA GLN A 168 -10.55 -29.18 0.39
C GLN A 168 -10.95 -30.63 0.14
N LYS A 169 -12.11 -31.07 0.62
CA LYS A 169 -12.64 -32.41 0.36
C LYS A 169 -12.85 -32.68 -1.13
N ARG A 170 -13.29 -31.69 -1.90
CA ARG A 170 -13.45 -31.81 -3.35
C ARG A 170 -12.10 -31.97 -4.06
N GLN A 171 -11.06 -31.30 -3.61
CA GLN A 171 -9.71 -31.44 -4.15
C GLN A 171 -9.10 -32.80 -3.81
N GLU A 172 -9.28 -33.30 -2.58
CA GLU A 172 -8.84 -34.63 -2.16
C GLU A 172 -9.53 -35.74 -2.97
N ALA A 173 -10.85 -35.63 -3.17
CA ALA A 173 -11.60 -36.58 -3.98
C ALA A 173 -11.15 -36.60 -5.46
N LYS A 174 -10.74 -35.45 -6.03
CA LYS A 174 -10.18 -35.37 -7.38
C LYS A 174 -8.83 -36.09 -7.46
N LYS A 175 -7.92 -35.83 -6.51
CA LYS A 175 -6.61 -36.49 -6.43
C LYS A 175 -6.75 -38.01 -6.29
N LEU A 176 -7.70 -38.48 -5.48
CA LEU A 176 -7.96 -39.91 -5.31
C LEU A 176 -8.42 -40.58 -6.61
N LYS A 177 -9.30 -39.92 -7.38
CA LYS A 177 -9.75 -40.43 -8.68
C LYS A 177 -8.62 -40.46 -9.71
N GLU A 178 -7.80 -39.42 -9.76
CA GLU A 178 -6.63 -39.36 -10.65
C GLU A 178 -5.64 -40.49 -10.35
N ASN A 179 -5.35 -40.75 -9.07
CA ASN A 179 -4.48 -41.84 -8.65
C ASN A 179 -5.06 -43.23 -9.00
N GLN A 180 -6.38 -43.42 -8.87
CA GLN A 180 -7.03 -44.67 -9.28
C GLN A 180 -6.95 -44.90 -10.79
N ILE A 181 -7.13 -43.86 -11.60
CA ILE A 181 -7.00 -43.94 -13.07
C ILE A 181 -5.56 -44.25 -13.46
N GLN A 182 -4.56 -43.62 -12.82
CA GLN A 182 -3.15 -43.92 -13.05
C GLN A 182 -2.80 -45.37 -12.68
N ALA A 183 -3.30 -45.88 -11.55
CA ALA A 183 -3.09 -47.27 -11.14
C ALA A 183 -3.74 -48.27 -12.10
N GLN A 184 -4.92 -47.97 -12.64
CA GLN A 184 -5.57 -48.78 -13.67
C GLN A 184 -4.76 -48.79 -14.97
N ASN A 185 -4.28 -47.64 -15.42
CA ASN A 185 -3.46 -47.52 -16.62
C ASN A 185 -2.12 -48.28 -16.52
N ILE A 186 -1.48 -48.26 -15.34
CA ILE A 186 -0.25 -49.03 -15.07
C ILE A 186 -0.52 -50.54 -15.10
N ASN A 187 -1.66 -51.00 -14.57
CA ASN A 187 -2.02 -52.41 -14.62
C ASN A 187 -2.36 -52.86 -16.06
N LEU A 188 -3.04 -52.03 -16.85
CA LEU A 188 -3.31 -52.28 -18.27
C LEU A 188 -2.03 -52.34 -19.10
N SER A 189 -1.05 -51.46 -18.86
CA SER A 189 0.25 -51.53 -19.54
C SER A 189 1.02 -52.80 -19.18
N ASN A 190 0.97 -53.24 -17.93
CA ASN A 190 1.66 -54.47 -17.50
C ASN A 190 1.02 -55.75 -18.05
N GLN A 191 -0.27 -55.74 -18.40
CA GLN A 191 -0.95 -56.86 -19.07
C GLN A 191 -0.62 -56.96 -20.56
N LEU A 192 -0.29 -55.84 -21.22
CA LEU A 192 0.03 -55.78 -22.66
C LEU A 192 1.50 -56.14 -22.98
N PHE A 193 2.38 -56.20 -21.98
CA PHE A 193 3.82 -56.45 -22.15
C PHE A 193 4.31 -57.75 -21.51
N GLN A 194 3.46 -58.78 -21.39
CA GLN A 194 3.96 -60.12 -21.02
C GLN A 194 4.72 -60.75 -22.21
N PRO A 195 5.98 -61.19 -22.03
CA PRO A 195 6.72 -61.86 -23.10
C PRO A 195 6.14 -63.26 -23.33
N LEU A 196 5.91 -63.58 -24.60
CA LEU A 196 5.59 -64.92 -25.11
C LEU A 196 6.74 -65.90 -24.86
#